data_AF-A0A163JAH2-F1
#
_entry.id   AF-A0A163JAH2-F1
#
_cell.length_a   1.000
_cell.length_b   1.000
_cell.length_c   1.000
_cell.angle_alpha   90.00
_cell.angle_beta   90.00
_cell.angle_gamma   90.00
#
_symmetry.space_group_name_H-M   'P 1'
#
loop_
_entity.id
_entity.type
_entity.pdbx_description
1 polymer ?
#
loop_
_entity_poly.entity_id
_entity_poly.type
_entity_poly.pdbx_seq_one_letter_code
_entity_poly.pdbx_strand_id
1 'polypeptide(L)'
;MDESAARIQDLHEAEKKLVLLVETAGEALDVLTDDGPSDEDAQLAIRERSGEFTDLTNRYFALVNDVQLAVRRHTHFLTQTASLPSTTKTIPFRHSVAGEQKELEIWTGSLTTLQQRIQQIKRVAQGEQHPQAPASS
;
A
#
# COMPACT_ATOMS: atom_id res chain seq x y z
N MET A 1 2.23 -1.19 -16.20
CA MET A 1 2.16 -0.69 -14.81
C MET A 1 1.47 -1.77 -14.00
N ASP A 2 1.96 -2.03 -12.80
CA ASP A 2 1.42 -3.07 -11.92
C ASP A 2 0.00 -2.68 -11.47
N GLU A 3 -1.00 -3.51 -11.76
CA GLU A 3 -2.42 -3.21 -11.53
C GLU A 3 -2.68 -2.95 -10.04
N SER A 4 -1.99 -3.68 -9.16
CA SER A 4 -2.06 -3.46 -7.71
C SER A 4 -1.53 -2.09 -7.29
N ALA A 5 -0.44 -1.61 -7.90
CA ALA A 5 0.14 -0.30 -7.58
C ALA A 5 -0.80 0.85 -7.97
N ALA A 6 -1.43 0.77 -9.15
CA ALA A 6 -2.44 1.74 -9.58
C ALA A 6 -3.64 1.78 -8.63
N ARG A 7 -4.08 0.62 -8.12
CA ARG A 7 -5.19 0.53 -7.16
C ARG A 7 -4.86 1.09 -5.78
N ILE A 8 -3.62 0.90 -5.30
CA ILE A 8 -3.16 1.53 -4.06
C ILE A 8 -3.15 3.05 -4.21
N GLN A 9 -2.71 3.55 -5.37
CA GLN A 9 -2.74 4.98 -5.66
C GLN A 9 -4.16 5.54 -5.73
N ASP A 10 -5.09 4.84 -6.39
CA ASP A 10 -6.51 5.21 -6.43
C ASP A 10 -7.12 5.26 -5.01
N LEU A 11 -6.79 4.29 -4.15
CA LEU A 11 -7.27 4.24 -2.77
C LEU A 11 -6.70 5.40 -1.95
N HIS A 12 -5.41 5.70 -2.11
CA HIS A 12 -4.78 6.84 -1.45
C HIS A 12 -5.42 8.17 -1.87
N GLU A 13 -5.86 8.30 -3.12
CA GLU A 13 -6.60 9.47 -3.55
C GLU A 13 -7.99 9.56 -2.90
N ALA A 14 -8.67 8.43 -2.68
CA ALA A 14 -9.91 8.40 -1.90
C ALA A 14 -9.69 8.79 -0.42
N GLU A 15 -8.56 8.40 0.18
CA GLU A 15 -8.17 8.82 1.52
C GLU A 15 -7.97 10.33 1.63
N LYS A 16 -7.32 10.97 0.65
CA LYS A 16 -7.20 12.44 0.61
C LYS A 16 -8.56 13.11 0.52
N LYS A 17 -9.48 12.57 -0.28
CA LYS A 17 -10.86 13.09 -0.38
C LYS A 17 -11.62 12.95 0.95
N LEU A 18 -11.34 11.92 1.75
CA LEU A 18 -11.88 11.78 3.10
C LEU A 18 -11.37 12.86 4.05
N VAL A 19 -10.08 13.20 3.99
CA VAL A 19 -9.54 14.32 4.76
C VAL A 19 -10.24 15.62 4.37
N LEU A 20 -10.32 15.90 3.07
CA LEU A 20 -10.98 17.09 2.56
C LEU A 20 -12.47 17.16 2.92
N LEU A 21 -13.14 16.01 3.01
CA LEU A 21 -14.53 15.92 3.46
C LEU A 21 -14.69 16.41 4.91
N VAL A 22 -13.78 15.98 5.79
CA VAL A 22 -13.80 16.38 7.21
C VAL A 22 -13.47 17.87 7.36
N GLU A 23 -12.48 18.36 6.61
CA GLU A 23 -12.13 19.78 6.57
C GLU A 23 -13.31 20.63 6.09
N THR A 24 -13.95 20.24 4.97
CA THR A 24 -15.13 20.94 4.43
C THR A 24 -16.29 20.95 5.43
N ALA A 25 -16.48 19.87 6.20
CA ALA A 25 -17.50 19.82 7.25
C ALA A 25 -17.17 20.75 8.42
N GLY A 26 -15.88 20.86 8.79
CA GLY A 26 -15.40 21.81 9.80
C GLY A 26 -15.65 23.26 9.36
N GLU A 27 -15.23 23.60 8.14
CA GLU A 27 -15.47 24.92 7.54
C GLU A 27 -16.96 25.27 7.51
N ALA A 28 -17.82 24.32 7.12
CA ALA A 28 -19.27 24.53 7.10
C ALA A 28 -19.85 24.80 8.49
N LEU A 29 -19.33 24.15 9.53
CA LEU A 29 -19.76 24.37 10.91
C LEU A 29 -19.24 25.71 11.45
N ASP A 30 -18.02 26.11 11.11
CA ASP A 30 -17.43 27.38 11.52
C ASP A 30 -18.21 28.59 10.95
N VAL A 31 -18.68 28.47 9.70
CA VAL A 31 -19.55 29.47 9.07
C VAL A 31 -20.86 29.65 9.85
N LEU A 32 -21.38 28.60 10.49
CA LEU A 32 -22.60 28.64 11.28
C LEU A 32 -22.42 29.16 12.71
N THR A 33 -21.22 29.08 13.28
CA THR A 33 -20.95 29.42 14.69
C THR A 33 -20.49 30.86 14.91
N ASP A 34 -20.17 31.60 13.86
CA ASP A 34 -19.75 33.00 13.99
C ASP A 34 -20.91 33.89 14.51
N ASP A 35 -20.71 34.56 15.65
CA ASP A 35 -21.69 35.43 16.28
C ASP A 35 -21.87 36.69 15.40
N GLY A 36 -22.96 36.69 14.61
CA GLY A 36 -23.20 37.61 13.50
C GLY A 36 -23.14 39.12 13.84
N PRO A 37 -23.07 39.98 12.82
CA PRO A 37 -22.80 41.40 13.01
C PRO A 37 -23.95 42.13 13.72
N SER A 38 -23.58 43.06 14.61
CA SER A 38 -24.49 43.95 15.32
C SER A 38 -24.90 45.13 14.43
N ASP A 39 -26.10 45.01 13.87
CA ASP A 39 -26.92 46.04 13.22
C ASP A 39 -26.60 46.48 11.77
N GLU A 40 -27.71 46.87 11.09
CA GLU A 40 -27.94 47.32 9.69
C GLU A 40 -27.38 46.46 8.53
N ASP A 41 -26.17 45.91 8.61
CA ASP A 41 -25.58 45.03 7.59
C ASP A 41 -25.86 43.53 7.83
N ALA A 42 -26.61 43.22 8.88
CA ALA A 42 -26.91 41.84 9.29
C ALA A 42 -27.60 41.01 8.20
N GLN A 43 -28.50 41.60 7.41
CA GLN A 43 -29.18 40.85 6.34
C GLN A 43 -28.24 40.47 5.20
N LEU A 44 -27.31 41.34 4.83
CA LEU A 44 -26.32 41.06 3.80
C LEU A 44 -25.34 39.98 4.29
N ALA A 45 -24.84 40.11 5.52
CA ALA A 45 -23.94 39.14 6.13
C ALA A 45 -24.58 37.76 6.32
N ILE A 46 -25.86 37.70 6.71
CA ILE A 46 -26.62 36.44 6.78
C ILE A 46 -26.75 35.79 5.39
N ARG A 47 -27.00 36.60 4.36
CA ARG A 47 -27.16 36.10 3.00
C ARG A 47 -25.85 35.55 2.43
N GLU A 48 -24.74 36.26 2.64
CA GLU A 48 -23.41 35.82 2.22
C GLU A 48 -23.02 34.50 2.91
N ARG A 49 -23.18 34.45 4.23
CA ARG A 49 -22.91 33.27 5.06
C ARG A 49 -23.79 32.07 4.68
N SER A 50 -25.06 32.30 4.37
CA SER A 50 -25.96 31.25 3.86
C SER A 50 -25.52 30.73 2.49
N GLY A 51 -25.01 31.61 1.62
CA GLY A 51 -24.41 31.23 0.34
C GLY A 51 -23.16 30.38 0.54
N GLU A 52 -22.23 30.84 1.37
CA GLU A 52 -20.98 30.13 1.69
C GLU A 52 -21.26 28.75 2.31
N PHE A 53 -22.18 28.68 3.28
CA PHE A 53 -22.61 27.41 3.86
C PHE A 53 -23.23 26.47 2.83
N THR A 54 -24.03 27.00 1.91
CA THR A 54 -24.64 26.21 0.84
C THR A 54 -23.58 25.63 -0.09
N ASP A 55 -22.58 26.42 -0.46
CA ASP A 55 -21.47 25.98 -1.31
C ASP A 55 -20.61 24.91 -0.63
N LEU A 56 -20.28 25.11 0.65
CA LEU A 56 -19.56 24.11 1.46
C LEU A 56 -20.37 22.82 1.63
N THR A 57 -21.68 22.92 1.83
CA THR A 57 -22.58 21.76 1.92
C THR A 57 -22.65 21.00 0.59
N ASN A 58 -22.75 21.71 -0.53
CA ASN A 58 -22.73 21.10 -1.86
C ASN A 58 -21.41 20.37 -2.12
N ARG A 59 -20.28 21.00 -1.76
CA ARG A 59 -18.95 20.41 -1.84
C ARG A 59 -18.81 19.17 -0.96
N TYR A 60 -19.32 19.22 0.27
CA TYR A 60 -19.35 18.09 1.20
C TYR A 60 -20.09 16.91 0.58
N PHE A 61 -21.31 17.10 0.07
CA PHE A 61 -22.08 16.01 -0.55
C PHE A 61 -21.43 15.46 -1.82
N ALA A 62 -20.77 16.31 -2.62
CA ALA A 62 -19.99 15.85 -3.77
C ALA A 62 -18.84 14.93 -3.33
N LEU A 63 -18.10 15.31 -2.29
CA LEU A 63 -17.02 14.50 -1.72
C LEU A 63 -17.53 13.18 -1.13
N VAL A 64 -18.68 13.17 -0.44
CA VAL A 64 -19.31 11.94 0.06
C VAL A 64 -19.58 10.97 -1.09
N ASN A 65 -20.21 11.46 -2.17
CA ASN A 65 -20.56 10.62 -3.31
C ASN A 65 -19.31 10.03 -3.98
N ASP A 66 -18.28 10.85 -4.15
CA ASP A 66 -17.00 10.43 -4.71
C ASP A 66 -16.32 9.34 -3.88
N VAL A 67 -16.22 9.54 -2.56
CA VAL A 67 -15.62 8.57 -1.64
C VAL A 67 -16.42 7.27 -1.62
N GLN A 68 -17.75 7.35 -1.54
CA GLN A 68 -18.61 6.17 -1.57
C GLN A 68 -18.43 5.37 -2.86
N LEU A 69 -18.34 6.05 -4.00
CA LEU A 69 -18.12 5.41 -5.30
C LEU A 69 -16.75 4.74 -5.35
N ALA A 70 -15.69 5.40 -4.88
CA ALA A 70 -14.34 4.84 -4.82
C ALA A 70 -14.28 3.59 -3.95
N VAL A 71 -14.79 3.66 -2.72
CA VAL A 71 -14.82 2.51 -1.79
C VAL A 71 -15.61 1.35 -2.37
N ARG A 72 -16.77 1.59 -2.98
CA ARG A 72 -17.57 0.54 -3.64
C ARG A 72 -16.80 -0.12 -4.78
N ARG A 73 -16.11 0.66 -5.62
CA ARG A 73 -15.28 0.14 -6.72
C ARG A 73 -14.14 -0.73 -6.19
N HIS A 74 -13.44 -0.30 -5.14
CA HIS A 74 -12.37 -1.08 -4.53
C HIS A 74 -12.87 -2.37 -3.88
N THR A 75 -13.97 -2.33 -3.13
CA THR A 75 -14.60 -3.52 -2.56
C THR A 75 -15.07 -4.49 -3.66
N HIS A 76 -15.67 -3.97 -4.73
CA HIS A 76 -16.09 -4.80 -5.87
C HIS A 76 -14.90 -5.46 -6.54
N PHE A 77 -13.82 -4.71 -6.78
CA PHE A 77 -12.58 -5.24 -7.32
C PHE A 77 -11.99 -6.36 -6.43
N LEU A 78 -11.86 -6.12 -5.12
CA LEU A 78 -11.35 -7.12 -4.17
C LEU A 78 -12.21 -8.39 -4.10
N THR A 79 -13.53 -8.23 -4.30
CA THR A 79 -14.46 -9.37 -4.40
C THR A 79 -14.27 -10.14 -5.71
N GLN A 80 -14.06 -9.44 -6.83
CA GLN A 80 -13.84 -10.06 -8.14
C GLN A 80 -12.48 -10.76 -8.24
N THR A 81 -11.42 -10.19 -7.66
CA THR A 81 -10.06 -10.76 -7.70
C THR A 81 -9.82 -11.83 -6.64
N ALA A 82 -10.87 -12.30 -5.95
CA ALA A 82 -10.84 -13.36 -4.95
C ALA A 82 -9.83 -13.13 -3.79
N SER A 83 -9.48 -11.87 -3.51
CA SER A 83 -8.60 -11.50 -2.38
C SER A 83 -9.38 -11.37 -1.05
N LEU A 84 -10.71 -11.25 -1.13
CA LEU A 84 -11.61 -11.40 0.02
C LEU A 84 -12.20 -12.82 0.00
N PRO A 85 -11.75 -13.76 0.85
CA PRO A 85 -12.50 -14.99 1.05
C PRO A 85 -13.91 -14.63 1.56
N SER A 86 -14.90 -15.40 1.11
CA SER A 86 -16.31 -15.31 1.52
C SER A 86 -16.47 -14.84 2.98
N THR A 87 -17.38 -13.89 3.18
CA THR A 87 -17.62 -12.97 4.33
C THR A 87 -17.73 -13.58 5.73
N THR A 88 -17.41 -14.86 5.91
CA THR A 88 -17.47 -15.62 7.17
C THR A 88 -16.11 -16.00 7.74
N LYS A 89 -14.98 -15.72 7.08
CA LYS A 89 -13.65 -16.07 7.60
C LYS A 89 -12.72 -14.85 7.64
N THR A 90 -12.43 -14.39 8.85
CA THR A 90 -11.33 -13.47 9.17
C THR A 90 -10.08 -13.89 8.41
N ILE A 91 -9.52 -12.97 7.62
CA ILE A 91 -8.26 -13.19 6.89
C ILE A 91 -7.15 -13.22 7.94
N PRO A 92 -6.44 -14.34 8.15
CA PRO A 92 -5.21 -14.29 8.91
C PRO A 92 -4.19 -13.54 8.05
N PHE A 93 -3.67 -12.43 8.57
CA PHE A 93 -2.46 -11.80 8.03
C PHE A 93 -1.34 -12.85 8.06
N ARG A 94 -1.08 -13.50 6.94
CA ARG A 94 0.07 -14.39 6.78
C ARG A 94 1.18 -13.60 6.14
N HIS A 95 2.11 -13.12 6.97
CA HIS A 95 3.45 -12.84 6.51
C HIS A 95 4.00 -14.18 5.97
N SER A 96 4.08 -14.35 4.65
CA SER A 96 4.56 -15.60 4.05
C SER A 96 6.08 -15.69 4.14
N VAL A 97 6.61 -15.72 5.37
CA VAL A 97 8.05 -15.92 5.62
C VAL A 97 8.47 -17.34 5.25
N ALA A 98 7.53 -18.29 5.20
CA ALA A 98 7.82 -19.70 4.93
C ALA A 98 8.29 -19.95 3.48
N GLY A 99 7.80 -19.18 2.51
CA GLY A 99 8.23 -19.29 1.11
C GLY A 99 9.63 -18.71 0.94
N GLU A 100 9.81 -17.46 1.37
CA GLU A 100 11.08 -16.73 1.29
C GLU A 100 12.21 -17.43 2.07
N GLN A 101 11.92 -17.95 3.27
CA GLN A 101 12.89 -18.70 4.06
C GLN A 101 13.30 -20.02 3.39
N LYS A 102 12.34 -20.73 2.79
CA LYS A 102 12.62 -21.99 2.06
C LYS A 102 13.47 -21.73 0.82
N GLU A 103 13.20 -20.65 0.09
CA GLU A 103 14.02 -20.23 -1.04
C GLU A 103 15.43 -19.86 -0.58
N LEU A 104 15.58 -19.09 0.50
CA LEU A 104 16.88 -18.77 1.11
C LEU A 104 17.66 -20.01 1.55
N GLU A 105 17.00 -21.00 2.14
CA GLU A 105 17.61 -22.28 2.52
C GLU A 105 18.12 -23.05 1.29
N ILE A 106 17.34 -23.08 0.21
CA ILE A 106 17.74 -23.72 -1.06
C ILE A 106 18.96 -23.01 -1.67
N TRP A 107 18.96 -21.67 -1.66
CA TRP A 107 20.09 -20.86 -2.13
C TRP A 107 21.35 -21.08 -1.29
N THR A 108 21.20 -21.14 0.04
CA THR A 108 22.31 -21.36 0.96
C THR A 108 22.88 -22.78 0.84
N GLY A 109 22.01 -23.79 0.68
CA GLY A 109 22.42 -25.17 0.40
C GLY A 109 23.17 -25.32 -0.94
N SER A 110 22.76 -24.57 -1.96
CA SER A 110 23.44 -24.54 -3.25
C SER A 110 24.82 -23.87 -3.14
N LEU A 111 24.93 -22.76 -2.39
CA LEU A 111 26.19 -22.05 -2.18
C LEU A 111 27.22 -22.90 -1.43
N THR A 112 26.80 -23.61 -0.38
CA THR A 112 27.68 -24.53 0.37
C THR A 112 28.18 -25.68 -0.50
N THR A 113 27.32 -26.22 -1.37
CA THR A 113 27.70 -27.25 -2.35
C THR A 113 28.75 -26.73 -3.35
N LEU A 114 28.58 -25.50 -3.85
CA LEU A 114 29.56 -24.85 -4.72
C LEU A 114 30.90 -24.64 -4.00
N GLN A 115 30.88 -24.18 -2.75
CA GLN A 115 32.08 -23.98 -1.95
C GLN A 115 32.83 -25.28 -1.72
N GLN A 116 32.13 -26.39 -1.44
CA GLN A 116 32.73 -27.71 -1.29
C GLN A 116 33.41 -28.18 -2.59
N ARG A 117 32.75 -28.00 -3.74
CA ARG A 117 33.34 -28.33 -5.05
C ARG A 117 34.57 -27.49 -5.35
N ILE A 118 34.55 -26.19 -5.08
CA ILE A 118 35.71 -25.31 -5.25
C ILE A 118 36.87 -25.77 -4.36
N GLN A 119 36.60 -26.14 -3.11
CA GLN A 119 37.66 -26.67 -2.22
C GLN A 119 38.18 -28.03 -2.65
N GLN A 120 37.34 -28.88 -3.22
CA GLN A 120 37.78 -30.16 -3.79
C GLN A 120 38.67 -29.94 -5.02
N ILE A 121 38.28 -29.03 -5.93
CA ILE A 121 39.09 -28.64 -7.09
C ILE A 121 40.43 -28.07 -6.63
N LYS A 122 40.44 -27.19 -5.61
CA LYS A 122 41.67 -26.64 -5.05
C LYS A 122 42.58 -27.73 -4.46
N ARG A 123 42.02 -28.73 -3.77
CA ARG A 123 42.78 -29.87 -3.23
C ARG A 123 43.34 -30.78 -4.32
N VAL A 124 42.58 -31.02 -5.38
CA VAL A 124 43.05 -31.79 -6.55
C VAL A 124 44.15 -31.02 -7.29
N ALA A 125 43.98 -29.71 -7.50
CA ALA A 125 44.99 -28.85 -8.11
C ALA A 125 46.26 -28.70 -7.25
N GLN A 126 46.16 -28.84 -5.93
CA GLN A 126 47.30 -28.88 -5.00
C GLN A 126 47.88 -30.30 -4.82
N GLY A 127 47.20 -31.34 -5.31
CA GLY A 127 47.55 -32.76 -5.14
C GLY A 127 48.21 -33.42 -6.35
N GLU A 128 48.34 -32.74 -7.49
CA GLU A 128 49.11 -33.22 -8.64
C GLU A 128 50.53 -32.65 -8.65
N GLN A 129 51.33 -33.07 -7.67
CA GLN A 129 52.75 -33.38 -7.90
C GLN A 129 52.84 -34.91 -7.99
N HIS A 130 52.74 -35.47 -9.19
CA HIS A 130 52.93 -36.91 -9.39
C HIS A 130 54.42 -37.27 -9.34
N PRO A 131 54.80 -38.37 -8.64
CA PRO A 131 56.16 -38.88 -8.55
C PRO A 131 56.65 -39.45 -9.89
N GLN A 132 57.93 -39.26 -10.17
CA GLN A 132 58.62 -39.96 -11.26
C GLN A 132 59.33 -41.18 -10.67
N ALA A 133 58.92 -42.37 -11.09
CA ALA A 133 59.67 -43.63 -10.97
C ALA A 133 59.88 -44.19 -12.40
N PRO A 134 60.74 -45.19 -12.64
CA PRO A 134 62.06 -45.51 -12.08
C PRO A 134 63.15 -45.44 -13.18
N ALA A 135 64.45 -45.43 -12.82
CA ALA A 135 65.54 -45.59 -13.80
C ALA A 135 66.55 -46.66 -13.34
N SER A 136 66.51 -47.77 -14.06
CA SER A 136 67.58 -48.67 -14.51
C SER A 136 68.95 -48.63 -13.82
N SER A 137 69.38 -49.76 -13.25
CA SER A 137 70.52 -50.59 -13.69
C SER A 137 70.87 -51.67 -12.67
#